data_AF-A0A132PBF5-F1
#
_entry.id   AF-A0A132PBF5-F1
#
_cell.length_a   1.000
_cell.length_b   1.000
_cell.length_c   1.000
_cell.angle_alpha   90.00
_cell.angle_beta   90.00
_cell.angle_gamma   90.00
#
_symmetry.space_group_name_H-M   'P 1'
#
loop_
_entity.id
_entity.type
_entity.pdbx_description
1 polymer ?
#
loop_
_entity_poly.entity_id
_entity_poly.type
_entity_poly.pdbx_seq_one_letter_code
_entity_poly.pdbx_strand_id
1 'polypeptide(L)'
;MNQQFISSVQGSVIQNLHGTAHFGPEAREILSIIHELGGAQAASLESSLHELEDPDARKPDRLVARQKIRSFLSSVGNQLTNASITTLQRYLEQRIGL
;
A
#
# COMPACT_ATOMS: atom_id res chain seq x y z
N MET A 1 -0.67 29.99 -24.12
CA MET A 1 -1.28 28.67 -23.85
C MET A 1 -0.19 27.63 -24.00
N ASN A 2 0.44 27.18 -22.90
CA ASN A 2 1.51 26.18 -22.97
C ASN A 2 1.03 24.96 -22.18
N GLN A 3 0.48 23.98 -22.89
CA GLN A 3 -0.05 22.75 -22.31
C GLN A 3 1.14 21.85 -21.98
N GLN A 4 1.54 21.83 -20.71
CA GLN A 4 2.52 20.85 -20.23
C GLN A 4 1.84 19.48 -20.19
N PHE A 5 2.25 18.61 -21.11
CA PHE A 5 2.04 17.17 -20.99
C PHE A 5 2.85 16.71 -19.78
N ILE A 6 2.16 16.40 -18.68
CA ILE A 6 2.78 15.66 -17.57
C ILE A 6 2.90 14.22 -18.06
N SER A 7 4.08 13.89 -18.62
CA SER A 7 4.47 12.53 -18.93
C SER A 7 4.36 11.66 -17.68
N SER A 8 3.80 10.49 -17.91
CA SER A 8 3.38 9.50 -16.94
C SER A 8 4.40 9.21 -15.84
N VAL A 9 3.89 9.09 -14.61
CA VAL A 9 4.55 8.35 -13.53
C VAL A 9 4.39 6.85 -13.84
N GLN A 10 5.07 6.39 -14.89
CA GLN A 10 5.15 4.98 -15.30
C GLN A 10 6.58 4.47 -15.16
N GLY A 11 7.26 4.87 -14.08
CA GLY A 11 8.70 4.70 -13.95
C GLY A 11 9.13 4.20 -12.58
N SER A 12 8.54 3.11 -12.07
CA SER A 12 9.19 2.23 -11.08
C SER A 12 8.32 1.02 -10.66
N VAL A 13 7.69 0.29 -11.60
CA VAL A 13 6.95 -0.96 -11.26
C VAL A 13 7.49 -2.20 -11.97
N ILE A 14 8.53 -2.06 -12.80
CA ILE A 14 9.10 -3.15 -13.59
C ILE A 14 10.41 -3.62 -12.95
N GLN A 15 10.36 -4.20 -11.75
CA GLN A 15 11.49 -5.00 -11.27
C GLN A 15 11.09 -6.28 -10.51
N ASN A 16 9.82 -6.45 -10.09
CA ASN A 16 9.37 -7.64 -9.35
C ASN A 16 8.39 -8.54 -10.15
N LEU A 17 8.49 -8.56 -11.48
CA LEU A 17 7.60 -9.39 -12.30
C LEU A 17 7.92 -10.90 -12.20
N HIS A 18 9.12 -11.29 -11.78
CA HIS A 18 9.51 -12.71 -11.70
C HIS A 18 9.03 -13.43 -10.42
N GLY A 19 8.78 -12.71 -9.31
CA GLY A 19 8.35 -13.33 -8.04
C GLY A 19 6.84 -13.42 -7.84
N THR A 20 6.05 -12.70 -8.64
CA THR A 20 4.62 -12.45 -8.40
C THR A 20 3.71 -13.08 -9.47
N ALA A 21 4.28 -13.87 -10.38
CA ALA A 21 3.56 -14.51 -11.49
C ALA A 21 2.37 -15.36 -11.01
N HIS A 22 2.50 -16.01 -9.86
CA HIS A 22 1.49 -16.88 -9.26
C HIS A 22 0.47 -16.15 -8.37
N PHE A 23 0.64 -14.83 -8.15
CA PHE A 23 -0.27 -14.08 -7.28
C PHE A 23 -1.65 -13.97 -7.92
N GLY A 24 -2.67 -14.30 -7.12
CA GLY A 24 -4.05 -13.98 -7.39
C GLY A 24 -4.32 -12.47 -7.42
N PRO A 25 -5.52 -12.05 -7.85
CA PRO A 25 -5.86 -10.64 -7.99
C PRO A 25 -5.76 -9.87 -6.65
N GLU A 26 -6.21 -10.46 -5.55
CA GLU A 26 -6.16 -9.83 -4.23
C GLU A 26 -4.72 -9.62 -3.74
N ALA A 27 -3.83 -10.60 -3.96
CA ALA A 27 -2.42 -10.47 -3.61
C ALA A 27 -1.73 -9.37 -4.46
N ARG A 28 -2.10 -9.24 -5.74
CA ARG A 28 -1.61 -8.14 -6.58
C ARG A 28 -2.08 -6.77 -6.10
N GLU A 29 -3.33 -6.66 -5.66
CA GLU A 29 -3.87 -5.42 -5.10
C GLU A 29 -3.15 -5.04 -3.79
N ILE A 30 -2.94 -6.01 -2.89
CA ILE A 30 -2.15 -5.79 -1.67
C ILE A 30 -0.72 -5.35 -2.02
N LEU A 31 -0.10 -5.95 -3.03
CA LEU A 31 1.23 -5.56 -3.48
C LEU A 31 1.27 -4.11 -4.01
N SER A 32 0.26 -3.68 -4.78
CA SER A 32 0.14 -2.29 -5.25
C SER A 32 0.07 -1.32 -4.08
N ILE A 33 -0.77 -1.62 -3.08
CA ILE A 33 -0.89 -0.80 -1.87
C ILE A 33 0.43 -0.74 -1.10
N ILE A 34 1.16 -1.87 -1.00
CA ILE A 34 2.49 -1.91 -0.36
C ILE A 34 3.49 -1.03 -1.11
N HIS A 35 3.49 -1.05 -2.45
CA HIS A 35 4.39 -0.22 -3.25
C HIS A 35 4.05 1.27 -3.14
N GLU A 36 2.77 1.61 -3.12
CA GLU A 36 2.32 3.00 -3.05
C GLU A 36 2.48 3.60 -1.64
N LEU A 37 2.18 2.83 -0.60
CA LEU A 37 1.99 3.36 0.77
C LEU A 37 2.90 2.69 1.82
N GLY A 38 3.68 1.67 1.45
CA GLY A 38 4.54 0.92 2.36
C GLY A 38 5.78 1.67 2.84
N GLY A 39 6.22 2.70 2.10
CA GLY A 39 7.38 3.53 2.45
C GLY A 39 8.61 2.68 2.83
N ALA A 40 9.21 2.98 3.99
CA ALA A 40 10.39 2.24 4.48
C ALA A 40 10.14 0.75 4.78
N GLN A 41 8.87 0.34 4.94
CA GLN A 41 8.51 -1.06 5.22
C GLN A 41 8.19 -1.86 3.95
N ALA A 42 8.15 -1.23 2.77
CA ALA A 42 7.66 -1.85 1.53
C ALA A 42 8.32 -3.19 1.22
N ALA A 43 9.66 -3.26 1.19
CA ALA A 43 10.38 -4.50 0.91
C ALA A 43 10.07 -5.62 1.94
N SER A 44 9.91 -5.24 3.21
CA SER A 44 9.62 -6.17 4.30
C SER A 44 8.17 -6.69 4.25
N LEU A 45 7.24 -5.85 3.79
CA LEU A 45 5.84 -6.20 3.58
C LEU A 45 5.67 -7.07 2.33
N GLU A 46 6.36 -6.75 1.23
CA GLU A 46 6.40 -7.55 0.01
C GLU A 46 6.93 -8.96 0.30
N SER A 47 8.03 -9.08 1.06
CA SER A 47 8.55 -10.38 1.51
C SER A 47 7.52 -11.15 2.35
N SER A 48 6.76 -10.45 3.20
CA SER A 48 5.69 -11.08 3.99
C SER A 48 4.54 -11.55 3.10
N LEU A 49 4.24 -10.82 2.02
CA LEU A 49 3.21 -11.24 1.07
C LEU A 49 3.64 -12.48 0.29
N HIS A 50 4.89 -12.56 -0.14
CA HIS A 50 5.44 -13.79 -0.72
C HIS A 50 5.36 -14.98 0.24
N GLU A 51 5.77 -14.81 1.50
CA GLU A 51 5.67 -15.88 2.52
C GLU A 51 4.22 -16.33 2.74
N LEU A 52 3.25 -15.41 2.71
CA LEU A 52 1.84 -15.74 2.90
C LEU A 52 1.27 -16.59 1.75
N GLU A 53 1.66 -16.24 0.53
CA GLU A 53 1.24 -16.87 -0.73
C GLU A 53 2.02 -18.16 -1.04
N ASP A 54 3.15 -18.40 -0.37
CA ASP A 54 3.92 -19.63 -0.52
C ASP A 54 3.17 -20.81 0.14
N PRO A 55 2.73 -21.82 -0.63
CA PRO A 55 2.07 -23.00 -0.08
C PRO A 55 3.01 -23.89 0.74
N ASP A 56 4.32 -23.82 0.50
CA ASP A 56 5.35 -24.62 1.15
C ASP A 56 5.89 -23.93 2.43
N ALA A 57 5.56 -22.66 2.65
CA ALA A 57 5.89 -21.93 3.86
C ALA A 57 5.25 -22.54 5.11
N ARG A 58 6.01 -22.53 6.23
CA ARG A 58 5.52 -23.10 7.49
C ARG A 58 4.33 -22.30 8.00
N LYS A 59 3.31 -23.00 8.50
CA LYS A 59 2.09 -22.36 9.04
C LYS A 59 2.35 -21.22 10.04
N PRO A 60 3.30 -21.32 10.99
CA PRO A 60 3.61 -20.19 11.89
C PRO A 60 4.12 -18.95 11.16
N ASP A 61 4.98 -19.12 10.16
CA ASP A 61 5.57 -18.02 9.39
C ASP A 61 4.49 -17.31 8.56
N ARG A 62 3.61 -18.09 7.92
CA ARG A 62 2.42 -17.57 7.22
C ARG A 62 1.48 -16.78 8.14
N LEU A 63 1.31 -17.21 9.39
CA LEU A 63 0.48 -16.47 10.36
C LEU A 63 1.10 -15.13 10.76
N VAL A 64 2.43 -15.09 10.97
CA VAL A 64 3.16 -13.85 11.26
C VAL A 64 3.09 -12.90 10.07
N ALA A 65 3.36 -13.40 8.87
CA ALA A 65 3.24 -12.65 7.62
C ALA A 65 1.84 -12.04 7.45
N ARG A 66 0.78 -12.84 7.63
CA ARG A 66 -0.61 -12.38 7.60
C ARG A 66 -0.86 -11.27 8.61
N GLN A 67 -0.44 -11.42 9.86
CA GLN A 67 -0.69 -10.41 10.89
C GLN A 67 0.03 -9.09 10.56
N LYS A 68 1.24 -9.16 10.01
CA LYS A 68 1.99 -7.98 9.59
C LYS A 68 1.31 -7.22 8.45
N ILE A 69 0.88 -7.93 7.40
CA ILE A 69 0.12 -7.34 6.28
C ILE A 69 -1.18 -6.73 6.79
N ARG A 70 -1.92 -7.44 7.65
CA ARG A 70 -3.17 -6.93 8.25
C ARG A 70 -2.96 -5.65 9.04
N SER A 71 -1.91 -5.59 9.87
CA SER A 71 -1.57 -4.40 10.64
C SER A 71 -1.23 -3.22 9.73
N PHE A 72 -0.47 -3.45 8.65
CA PHE A 72 -0.15 -2.44 7.66
C PHE A 72 -1.42 -1.88 6.99
N LEU A 73 -2.28 -2.73 6.42
CA LEU A 73 -3.51 -2.30 5.76
C LEU A 73 -4.43 -1.50 6.73
N SER A 74 -4.51 -1.93 7.98
CA SER A 74 -5.27 -1.21 9.02
C SER A 74 -4.67 0.16 9.32
N SER A 75 -3.34 0.27 9.37
CA SER A 75 -2.65 1.54 9.59
C SER A 75 -2.87 2.53 8.45
N VAL A 76 -2.85 2.06 7.20
CA VAL A 76 -3.12 2.86 6.00
C VAL A 76 -4.54 3.42 6.05
N GLY A 77 -5.54 2.57 6.31
CA GLY A 77 -6.94 2.99 6.40
C GLY A 77 -7.16 4.08 7.47
N ASN A 78 -6.51 3.93 8.63
CA ASN A 78 -6.58 4.91 9.71
C ASN A 78 -5.92 6.25 9.33
N GLN A 79 -4.73 6.21 8.72
CA GLN A 79 -4.02 7.42 8.29
C GLN A 79 -4.81 8.20 7.23
N LEU A 80 -5.37 7.51 6.23
CA LEU A 80 -6.17 8.13 5.18
C LEU A 80 -7.44 8.77 5.74
N THR A 81 -8.12 8.07 6.66
CA THR A 81 -9.32 8.57 7.34
C THR A 81 -8.98 9.83 8.16
N ASN A 82 -7.91 9.79 8.95
CA ASN A 82 -7.49 10.92 9.79
C ASN A 82 -7.09 12.14 8.95
N ALA A 83 -6.35 11.95 7.85
CA ALA A 83 -5.98 13.04 6.94
C ALA A 83 -7.21 13.70 6.30
N SER A 84 -8.20 12.89 5.91
CA SER A 84 -9.46 13.36 5.34
C SER A 84 -10.27 14.16 6.37
N ILE A 85 -10.43 13.64 7.59
CA ILE A 85 -11.13 14.34 8.68
C ILE A 85 -10.44 15.68 9.00
N THR A 86 -9.12 15.69 9.12
CA THR A 86 -8.34 16.91 9.41
C THR A 86 -8.55 17.99 8.33
N THR A 87 -8.56 17.57 7.06
CA THR A 87 -8.79 18.48 5.93
C THR A 87 -10.21 19.05 5.96
N LEU A 88 -11.20 18.22 6.25
CA LEU A 88 -12.59 18.65 6.37
C LEU A 88 -12.80 19.58 7.57
N GLN A 89 -12.18 19.30 8.71
CA GLN A 89 -12.19 20.18 9.88
C GLN A 89 -11.59 21.55 9.55
N ARG A 90 -10.41 21.58 8.90
CA ARG A 90 -9.79 22.83 8.45
C ARG A 90 -10.68 23.61 7.49
N TYR A 91 -11.36 22.92 6.57
CA TYR A 91 -12.33 23.57 5.69
C TYR A 91 -13.48 24.20 6.48
N LEU A 92 -14.01 23.53 7.51
CA LEU A 92 -15.07 24.07 8.36
C LEU A 92 -14.59 25.29 9.16
N GLU A 93 -13.40 25.22 9.77
CA GLU A 93 -12.76 26.32 10.50
C GLU A 93 -12.63 27.57 9.61
N GLN A 94 -12.11 27.40 8.39
CA GLN A 94 -11.98 28.47 7.40
C GLN A 94 -13.31 29.13 7.04
N ARG A 95 -14.44 28.39 7.07
CA ARG A 95 -15.76 28.94 6.71
C ARG A 95 -16.39 29.79 7.81
N ILE A 96 -15.94 29.64 9.04
CA ILE A 96 -16.35 30.47 10.18
C ILE A 96 -15.27 31.47 10.61
N GLY A 97 -14.15 31.52 9.88
CA GLY A 97 -13.05 32.45 10.13
C GLY A 97 -12.16 32.06 11.32
N LEU A 98 -12.12 30.77 11.66
CA LEU A 98 -11.19 30.19 12.63
C LEU A 98 -9.98 29.56 11.94
#